data_AF-A0AAD7QPT8-F1
#
_entry.id   AF-A0AAD7QPT8-F1
#
_cell.length_a   1.000
_cell.length_b   1.000
_cell.length_c   1.000
_cell.angle_alpha   90.00
_cell.angle_beta   90.00
_cell.angle_gamma   90.00
#
_symmetry.space_group_name_H-M   'P 1'
#
loop_
_entity.id
_entity.type
_entity.pdbx_description
1 polymer ?
#
loop_
_entity_poly.entity_id
_entity_poly.type
_entity_poly.pdbx_seq_one_letter_code
_entity_poly.pdbx_strand_id
1 'polypeptide(L)'
;MGRGTQDLLRLHSQRSRDHRPAATRLLRRQAVRFIYTSGANGERDPSKKPWVLGDYCLMRGEAQSFVLNYAKDSRGAVEAAVAKPGLIDAPGKMSMAMNALSTIGRSIIGLPKVDVHEVAATLIDQAINGIEKDTLLNDDLIRIGQKALAEQQKSQ
;
A
#
# COMPACT_ATOMS: atom_id res chain seq x y z
N MET A 1 -50.17 43.37 -33.81
CA MET A 1 -50.37 41.90 -33.79
C MET A 1 -49.02 41.20 -33.92
N GLY A 2 -48.65 40.42 -32.89
CA GLY A 2 -47.80 39.22 -32.97
C GLY A 2 -46.39 39.34 -33.53
N ARG A 3 -45.39 39.52 -32.65
CA ARG A 3 -44.09 38.80 -32.73
C ARG A 3 -43.20 38.96 -31.49
N GLY A 4 -43.51 39.87 -30.56
CA GLY A 4 -42.81 40.01 -29.27
C GLY A 4 -43.06 38.89 -28.24
N THR A 5 -43.97 37.96 -28.51
CA THR A 5 -44.32 36.85 -27.60
C THR A 5 -43.60 35.53 -27.93
N GLN A 6 -42.90 35.43 -29.06
CA GLN A 6 -42.16 34.21 -29.42
C GLN A 6 -40.70 34.21 -28.92
N ASP A 7 -40.10 35.39 -28.71
CA ASP A 7 -38.72 35.48 -28.16
C ASP A 7 -38.67 35.26 -26.64
N LEU A 8 -39.74 35.62 -25.91
CA LEU A 8 -39.83 35.41 -24.47
C LEU A 8 -40.04 33.93 -24.08
N LEU A 9 -40.63 33.11 -24.97
CA LEU A 9 -40.74 31.66 -24.76
C LEU A 9 -39.49 30.89 -25.16
N ARG A 10 -38.60 31.45 -26.01
CA ARG A 10 -37.26 30.88 -26.27
C ARG A 10 -36.24 31.24 -25.19
N LEU A 11 -36.38 32.39 -24.53
CA LEU A 11 -35.47 32.81 -23.46
C LEU A 11 -35.69 32.07 -22.12
N HIS A 12 -36.87 31.48 -21.89
CA HIS A 12 -37.13 30.68 -20.69
C HIS A 12 -36.88 29.17 -20.85
N SER A 13 -36.70 28.67 -22.08
CA SER A 13 -36.44 27.24 -22.33
C SER A 13 -34.94 26.86 -22.33
N GLN A 14 -34.02 27.83 -22.28
CA GLN A 14 -32.58 27.58 -22.31
C GLN A 14 -31.86 27.87 -20.98
N ARG A 15 -32.61 28.12 -19.89
CA ARG A 15 -32.06 28.51 -18.58
C ARG A 15 -32.41 27.55 -17.45
N SER A 16 -32.49 26.25 -17.75
CA SER A 16 -32.73 25.22 -16.71
C SER A 16 -32.08 23.87 -16.99
N ARG A 17 -30.99 23.84 -17.76
CA ARG A 17 -30.07 22.71 -17.80
C ARG A 17 -28.66 23.26 -18.06
N ASP A 18 -28.00 23.70 -17.01
CA ASP A 18 -26.64 23.24 -16.63
C ASP A 18 -26.03 24.16 -15.55
N HIS A 19 -26.59 24.09 -14.35
CA HIS A 19 -25.91 24.55 -13.14
C HIS A 19 -25.60 23.33 -12.28
N ARG A 20 -24.81 22.41 -12.83
CA ARG A 20 -23.90 21.64 -11.99
C ARG A 20 -22.60 22.45 -11.92
N PRO A 21 -22.09 22.78 -10.73
CA PRO A 21 -20.78 23.42 -10.64
C PRO A 21 -19.74 22.51 -11.29
N ALA A 22 -18.96 23.06 -12.22
CA ALA A 22 -17.80 22.42 -12.87
C ALA A 22 -16.65 22.07 -11.89
N ALA A 23 -16.91 22.12 -10.58
CA ALA A 23 -16.01 21.78 -9.48
C ALA A 23 -16.33 20.43 -8.84
N THR A 24 -17.29 19.66 -9.37
CA THR A 24 -17.55 18.28 -8.91
C THR A 24 -17.10 17.29 -9.97
N ARG A 25 -16.01 16.58 -9.68
CA ARG A 25 -15.59 15.30 -10.30
C ARG A 25 -14.66 15.38 -11.53
N LEU A 26 -13.60 16.18 -11.44
CA LEU A 26 -12.28 15.76 -11.95
C LEU A 26 -11.32 15.49 -10.78
N LEU A 27 -11.81 14.77 -9.76
CA LEU A 27 -10.92 13.79 -9.16
C LEU A 27 -10.60 12.84 -10.32
N ARG A 28 -9.46 13.04 -11.01
CA ARG A 28 -8.77 11.89 -11.59
C ARG A 28 -8.83 10.86 -10.48
N ARG A 29 -9.56 9.76 -10.68
CA ARG A 29 -9.65 8.72 -9.66
C ARG A 29 -8.24 8.18 -9.53
N GLN A 30 -7.46 8.79 -8.62
CA GLN A 30 -6.12 8.32 -8.28
C GLN A 30 -6.30 6.88 -7.87
N ALA A 31 -5.46 5.99 -8.42
CA ALA A 31 -5.55 4.57 -8.12
C ALA A 31 -5.56 4.36 -6.60
N VAL A 32 -6.38 3.44 -6.11
CA VAL A 32 -6.31 3.04 -4.71
C VAL A 32 -4.98 2.31 -4.51
N ARG A 33 -4.16 2.77 -3.56
CA ARG A 33 -2.91 2.10 -3.23
C ARG A 33 -3.13 1.08 -2.13
N PHE A 34 -2.86 -0.18 -2.43
CA PHE A 34 -3.03 -1.28 -1.50
C PHE A 34 -1.68 -1.94 -1.20
N ILE A 35 -1.28 -1.95 0.06
CA ILE A 35 -0.01 -2.55 0.48
C ILE A 35 -0.30 -3.76 1.37
N TYR A 36 0.11 -4.94 0.92
CA TYR A 36 -0.02 -6.17 1.69
C TYR A 36 1.25 -6.45 2.48
N THR A 37 1.12 -6.55 3.81
CA THR A 37 2.24 -6.93 4.69
C THR A 37 2.35 -8.45 4.77
N SER A 38 3.27 -9.00 3.99
CA SER A 38 3.64 -10.42 4.00
C SER A 38 4.74 -10.68 5.06
N GLY A 39 5.73 -11.51 4.76
CA GLY A 39 6.93 -11.69 5.59
C GLY A 39 8.12 -12.07 4.71
N ALA A 40 9.33 -11.90 5.22
CA ALA A 40 10.58 -12.14 4.49
C ALA A 40 10.63 -13.50 3.77
N ASN A 41 10.12 -14.57 4.41
CA ASN A 41 10.13 -15.92 3.85
C ASN A 41 8.90 -16.28 3.00
N GLY A 42 7.96 -15.35 2.78
CA GLY A 42 6.83 -15.64 1.89
C GLY A 42 7.31 -15.95 0.47
N GLU A 43 6.99 -17.16 -0.02
CA GLU A 43 7.52 -17.72 -1.26
C GLU A 43 6.39 -17.94 -2.26
N ARG A 44 6.51 -17.33 -3.43
CA ARG A 44 5.51 -17.37 -4.51
C ARG A 44 5.67 -18.60 -5.39
N ASP A 45 6.85 -19.23 -5.39
CA ASP A 45 7.17 -20.43 -6.15
C ASP A 45 6.94 -21.69 -5.30
N PRO A 46 5.91 -22.51 -5.61
CA PRO A 46 5.65 -23.76 -4.88
C PRO A 46 6.81 -24.74 -4.85
N SER A 47 7.72 -24.68 -5.84
CA SER A 47 8.91 -25.55 -5.89
C SER A 47 10.00 -25.16 -4.89
N LYS A 48 9.93 -23.94 -4.33
CA LYS A 48 10.89 -23.41 -3.36
C LYS A 48 10.38 -23.47 -1.92
N LYS A 49 9.48 -24.42 -1.63
CA LYS A 49 8.89 -24.60 -0.30
C LYS A 49 9.97 -24.68 0.79
N PRO A 50 10.01 -23.73 1.74
CA PRO A 50 10.94 -23.81 2.87
C PRO A 50 10.66 -25.03 3.75
N TRP A 51 11.70 -25.59 4.37
CA TRP A 51 11.55 -26.75 5.25
C TRP A 51 10.79 -26.41 6.55
N VAL A 52 11.03 -25.21 7.07
CA VAL A 52 10.36 -24.70 8.28
C VAL A 52 9.20 -23.80 7.87
N LEU A 53 8.01 -24.07 8.41
CA LEU A 53 6.77 -23.33 8.11
C LEU A 53 6.47 -23.24 6.60
N GLY A 54 6.81 -24.27 5.83
CA GLY A 54 6.73 -24.24 4.36
C GLY A 54 5.36 -23.90 3.81
N ASP A 55 4.29 -24.57 4.29
CA ASP A 55 2.93 -24.29 3.83
C ASP A 55 2.45 -22.88 4.19
N TYR A 56 2.87 -22.38 5.34
CA TYR A 56 2.61 -20.99 5.72
C TYR A 56 3.34 -20.01 4.80
N CYS A 57 4.60 -20.29 4.45
CA CYS A 57 5.38 -19.47 3.52
C CYS A 57 4.77 -19.46 2.11
N LEU A 58 4.29 -20.61 1.62
CA LEU A 58 3.60 -20.73 0.35
C LEU A 58 2.24 -20.02 0.36
N MET A 59 1.41 -20.22 1.38
CA MET A 59 0.14 -19.50 1.54
C MET A 59 0.35 -17.98 1.54
N ARG A 60 1.38 -17.50 2.25
CA ARG A 60 1.74 -16.08 2.24
C ARG A 60 2.17 -15.61 0.85
N GLY A 61 2.89 -16.44 0.08
CA GLY A 61 3.28 -16.14 -1.29
C GLY A 61 2.10 -16.15 -2.27
N GLU A 62 1.17 -17.08 -2.15
CA GLU A 62 -0.06 -17.11 -2.95
C GLU A 62 -0.85 -15.80 -2.79
N ALA A 63 -0.97 -15.31 -1.55
CA ALA A 63 -1.59 -14.02 -1.28
C ALA A 63 -0.82 -12.85 -1.94
N GLN A 64 0.52 -12.89 -1.99
CA GLN A 64 1.32 -11.88 -2.71
C GLN A 64 0.98 -11.90 -4.21
N SER A 65 0.94 -13.09 -4.82
CA SER A 65 0.62 -13.25 -6.23
C SER A 65 -0.79 -12.74 -6.55
N PHE A 66 -1.77 -13.06 -5.71
CA PHE A 66 -3.14 -12.57 -5.85
C PHE A 66 -3.21 -11.04 -5.85
N VAL A 67 -2.59 -10.39 -4.87
CA VAL A 67 -2.59 -8.93 -4.72
C VAL A 67 -1.96 -8.25 -5.95
N LEU A 68 -0.79 -8.72 -6.38
CA LEU A 68 -0.07 -8.13 -7.51
C LEU A 68 -0.79 -8.36 -8.84
N ASN A 69 -1.38 -9.55 -9.04
CA ASN A 69 -2.14 -9.85 -10.25
C ASN A 69 -3.43 -9.01 -10.31
N TYR A 70 -4.15 -8.88 -9.19
CA TYR A 70 -5.33 -8.04 -9.14
C TYR A 70 -5.03 -6.59 -9.52
N ALA A 71 -3.92 -6.02 -9.04
CA ALA A 71 -3.52 -4.66 -9.41
C ALA A 71 -3.27 -4.53 -10.92
N LYS A 72 -2.61 -5.50 -11.56
CA LYS A 72 -2.41 -5.54 -13.02
C LYS A 72 -3.75 -5.60 -13.76
N ASP A 73 -4.68 -6.43 -13.29
CA ASP A 73 -5.99 -6.62 -13.91
C ASP A 73 -6.95 -5.44 -13.69
N SER A 74 -6.65 -4.59 -12.71
CA SER A 74 -7.49 -3.44 -12.31
C SER A 74 -7.54 -2.30 -13.33
N ARG A 75 -6.70 -2.33 -14.37
CA ARG A 75 -6.59 -1.27 -15.41
C ARG A 75 -6.32 0.11 -14.82
N GLY A 76 -5.47 0.18 -13.80
CA GLY A 76 -5.08 1.42 -13.13
C GLY A 76 -6.08 1.90 -12.06
N ALA A 77 -7.08 1.09 -11.70
CA ALA A 77 -7.93 1.40 -10.55
C ALA A 77 -7.22 1.12 -9.21
N VAL A 78 -6.26 0.19 -9.20
CA VAL A 78 -5.46 -0.19 -8.03
C VAL A 78 -3.98 -0.25 -8.38
N GLU A 79 -3.16 0.38 -7.55
CA GLU A 79 -1.72 0.14 -7.47
C GLU A 79 -1.48 -0.72 -6.23
N ALA A 80 -0.63 -1.75 -6.32
CA ALA A 80 -0.36 -2.60 -5.17
C ALA A 80 1.12 -2.90 -4.97
N ALA A 81 1.49 -3.09 -3.71
CA ALA A 81 2.82 -3.53 -3.30
C ALA A 81 2.72 -4.60 -2.23
N VAL A 82 3.78 -5.39 -2.12
CA VAL A 82 3.99 -6.35 -1.05
C VAL A 82 5.15 -5.87 -0.19
N ALA A 83 4.91 -5.65 1.09
CA ALA A 83 5.97 -5.48 2.07
C ALA A 83 6.38 -6.83 2.65
N LYS A 84 7.68 -7.14 2.63
CA LYS A 84 8.26 -8.37 3.20
C LYS A 84 9.20 -8.03 4.36
N PRO A 85 8.66 -7.58 5.52
CA PRO A 85 9.50 -7.35 6.69
C PRO A 85 10.12 -8.65 7.18
N GLY A 86 11.32 -8.55 7.74
CA GLY A 86 11.91 -9.60 8.57
C GLY A 86 11.32 -9.58 9.98
N LEU A 87 12.17 -9.83 10.98
CA LEU A 87 11.78 -9.69 12.38
C LEU A 87 11.58 -8.20 12.72
N ILE A 88 10.33 -7.84 13.03
CA ILE A 88 9.98 -6.49 13.44
C ILE A 88 10.38 -6.31 14.90
N ASP A 89 11.33 -5.41 15.16
CA ASP A 89 11.65 -4.97 16.51
C ASP A 89 10.66 -3.89 16.97
N ALA A 90 10.14 -4.05 18.18
CA ALA A 90 9.14 -3.15 18.76
C ALA A 90 9.44 -3.00 20.25
N PRO A 91 10.30 -2.03 20.62
CA PRO A 91 10.69 -1.81 22.01
C PRO A 91 9.47 -1.73 22.93
N GLY A 92 9.49 -2.48 24.03
CA GLY A 92 8.42 -2.52 25.04
C GLY A 92 7.18 -3.35 24.66
N LYS A 93 7.10 -3.91 23.45
CA LYS A 93 5.96 -4.76 23.01
C LYS A 93 6.31 -6.25 22.83
N MET A 94 7.59 -6.59 22.82
CA MET A 94 8.06 -7.97 22.71
C MET A 94 8.29 -8.57 24.10
N SER A 95 7.52 -9.61 24.48
CA SER A 95 7.75 -10.34 25.74
C SER A 95 9.18 -10.91 25.79
N MET A 96 9.81 -10.95 26.97
CA MET A 96 11.14 -11.56 27.16
C MET A 96 11.24 -12.98 26.60
N ALA A 97 10.15 -13.76 26.65
CA ALA A 97 10.08 -15.10 26.06
C ALA A 97 10.13 -15.09 24.51
N MET A 98 9.51 -14.09 23.87
CA MET A 98 9.63 -13.88 22.42
C MET A 98 11.02 -13.35 22.03
N ASN A 99 11.67 -12.57 22.89
CA ASN A 99 13.06 -12.16 22.68
C ASN A 99 14.04 -13.35 22.76
N ALA A 100 13.83 -14.29 23.69
CA ALA A 100 14.64 -15.50 23.79
C ALA A 100 14.37 -16.48 22.63
N LEU A 101 13.09 -16.72 22.29
CA LEU A 101 12.70 -17.59 21.19
C LEU A 101 13.12 -17.02 19.83
N SER A 102 13.05 -15.69 19.65
CA SER A 102 13.59 -15.04 18.45
C SER A 102 15.10 -15.14 18.41
N THR A 103 15.84 -15.11 19.53
CA THR A 103 17.30 -15.24 19.52
C THR A 103 17.76 -16.65 19.09
N ILE A 104 17.08 -17.70 19.56
CA ILE A 104 17.39 -19.09 19.18
C ILE A 104 16.83 -19.44 17.78
N GLY A 105 15.65 -18.93 17.44
CA GLY A 105 15.06 -19.06 16.10
C GLY A 105 15.77 -18.23 15.03
N ARG A 106 16.43 -17.11 15.37
CA ARG A 106 17.17 -16.23 14.43
C ARG A 106 18.25 -16.98 13.67
N SER A 107 19.01 -17.84 14.36
CA SER A 107 20.10 -18.61 13.76
C SER A 107 19.60 -19.73 12.85
N ILE A 108 18.37 -20.21 13.06
CA ILE A 108 17.76 -21.30 12.28
C ILE A 108 16.92 -20.75 11.10
N ILE A 109 16.33 -19.56 11.24
CA ILE A 109 15.36 -18.98 10.29
C ILE A 109 15.96 -17.81 9.47
N GLY A 110 17.10 -17.24 9.86
CA GLY A 110 17.89 -16.31 9.03
C GLY A 110 17.21 -14.98 8.67
N LEU A 111 16.29 -14.49 9.52
CA LEU A 111 15.48 -13.32 9.19
C LEU A 111 16.23 -11.99 9.48
N PRO A 112 16.25 -11.04 8.52
CA PRO A 112 16.75 -9.69 8.77
C PRO A 112 15.86 -8.97 9.80
N LYS A 113 16.35 -7.87 10.40
CA LYS A 113 15.57 -7.09 11.39
C LYS A 113 15.10 -5.77 10.79
N VAL A 114 13.99 -5.24 11.27
CA VAL A 114 13.48 -3.90 10.92
C VAL A 114 12.74 -3.31 12.12
N ASP A 115 12.86 -2.01 12.38
CA ASP A 115 12.12 -1.37 13.47
C ASP A 115 10.65 -1.12 13.07
N VAL A 116 9.72 -1.24 14.02
CA VAL A 116 8.29 -1.00 13.78
C VAL A 116 7.99 0.39 13.22
N HIS A 117 8.76 1.41 13.62
CA HIS A 117 8.62 2.77 13.13
C HIS A 117 9.08 2.89 11.67
N GLU A 118 10.12 2.17 11.27
CA GLU A 118 10.60 2.12 9.88
C GLU A 118 9.57 1.43 8.97
N VAL A 119 8.98 0.31 9.43
CA VAL A 119 7.88 -0.35 8.70
C VAL A 119 6.70 0.59 8.55
N ALA A 120 6.24 1.20 9.65
CA ALA A 120 5.07 2.08 9.63
C ALA A 120 5.30 3.31 8.74
N ALA A 121 6.44 3.97 8.87
CA ALA A 121 6.81 5.12 8.06
C ALA A 121 6.87 4.75 6.58
N THR A 122 7.44 3.60 6.23
CA THR A 122 7.45 3.11 4.84
C THR A 122 6.05 2.89 4.30
N LEU A 123 5.20 2.16 5.03
CA LEU A 123 3.84 1.86 4.53
C LEU A 123 3.02 3.14 4.31
N ILE A 124 3.16 4.12 5.21
CA ILE A 124 2.47 5.42 5.10
C ILE A 124 3.04 6.22 3.93
N ASP A 125 4.37 6.32 3.81
CA ASP A 125 5.04 7.01 2.71
C ASP A 125 4.58 6.45 1.36
N GLN A 126 4.60 5.12 1.19
CA GLN A 126 4.23 4.48 -0.06
C GLN A 126 2.74 4.64 -0.38
N ALA A 127 1.87 4.65 0.64
CA ALA A 127 0.44 4.88 0.45
C ALA A 127 0.14 6.32 -0.01
N ILE A 128 0.87 7.31 0.51
CA ILE A 128 0.64 8.74 0.23
C ILE A 128 1.37 9.18 -1.04
N ASN A 129 2.67 8.88 -1.11
CA ASN A 129 3.60 9.42 -2.10
C ASN A 129 3.75 8.54 -3.35
N GLY A 130 3.29 7.28 -3.29
CA GLY A 130 3.35 6.33 -4.40
C GLY A 130 4.18 5.09 -4.09
N ILE A 131 3.89 4.01 -4.82
CA ILE A 131 4.58 2.72 -4.66
C ILE A 131 5.88 2.73 -5.48
N GLU A 132 7.01 2.49 -4.83
CA GLU A 132 8.34 2.45 -5.46
C GLU A 132 8.50 1.19 -6.33
N LYS A 133 8.03 0.03 -5.85
CA LYS A 133 8.09 -1.27 -6.54
C LYS A 133 7.12 -2.29 -5.97
N ASP A 134 6.82 -3.32 -6.76
CA ASP A 134 5.90 -4.42 -6.42
C ASP A 134 6.25 -5.15 -5.12
N THR A 135 7.53 -5.25 -4.76
CA THR A 135 7.98 -5.96 -3.56
C THR A 135 9.04 -5.16 -2.83
N LEU A 136 8.69 -4.69 -1.64
CA LEU A 136 9.58 -4.01 -0.70
C LEU A 136 10.18 -5.06 0.23
N LEU A 137 11.49 -5.25 0.11
CA LEU A 137 12.25 -6.12 1.00
C LEU A 137 12.64 -5.38 2.27
N ASN A 138 13.19 -6.11 3.24
CA ASN A 138 13.55 -5.55 4.54
C ASN A 138 14.39 -4.27 4.45
N ASP A 139 15.42 -4.26 3.59
CA ASP A 139 16.29 -3.10 3.41
C ASP A 139 15.58 -1.90 2.78
N ASP A 140 14.54 -2.13 1.97
CA ASP A 140 13.70 -1.06 1.46
C ASP A 140 12.86 -0.44 2.57
N LEU A 141 12.32 -1.26 3.48
CA LEU A 141 11.56 -0.77 4.63
C LEU A 141 12.42 0.08 5.57
N ILE A 142 13.68 -0.31 5.76
CA ILE A 142 14.64 0.48 6.53
C ILE A 142 14.93 1.80 5.80
N ARG A 143 15.36 1.73 4.54
CA ARG A 143 15.78 2.90 3.77
C ARG A 143 14.65 3.93 3.61
N ILE A 144 13.47 3.49 3.20
CA ILE A 144 12.32 4.38 2.98
C ILE A 144 11.82 4.93 4.31
N GLY A 145 11.69 4.06 5.33
CA GLY A 145 11.23 4.44 6.65
C GLY A 145 12.12 5.47 7.33
N GLN A 146 13.44 5.26 7.32
CA GLN A 146 14.40 6.21 7.88
C GLN A 146 14.36 7.56 7.17
N LYS A 147 14.26 7.56 5.83
CA LYS A 147 14.12 8.80 5.06
C LYS A 147 12.85 9.55 5.46
N ALA A 148 11.70 8.88 5.49
CA ALA A 148 10.42 9.49 5.83
C ALA A 148 10.41 10.04 7.28
N LEU A 149 10.97 9.31 8.24
CA LEU A 149 11.07 9.76 9.63
C LEU A 149 11.97 11.00 9.77
N ALA A 150 13.10 11.04 9.06
CA ALA A 150 13.99 12.20 9.07
C ALA A 150 13.34 13.45 8.48
N GLU A 151 12.50 13.30 7.45
CA GLU A 151 11.73 14.40 6.85
C GLU A 151 10.63 14.92 7.80
N GLN A 152 9.98 14.03 8.55
CA GLN A 152 9.01 14.43 9.58
C GLN A 152 9.66 15.22 10.72
N GLN A 153 10.85 14.82 11.17
CA GLN A 153 11.56 15.53 12.25
C GLN A 153 12.01 16.94 11.85
N LYS A 154 12.33 17.17 10.57
CA LYS A 154 12.69 18.51 10.06
C LYS A 154 11.49 19.45 9.90
N SER A 155 10.28 18.90 9.89
CA SER A 155 9.04 19.65 9.71
C SER A 155 8.38 20.04 11.04
N GLN A 156 9.01 19.68 12.17
CA GLN A 156 8.63 20.06 13.54
C GLN A 156 9.54 21.17 14.05
#